data_AF-A0A1S3QTV3-F1
#
_entry.id   AF-A0A1S3QTV3-F1
#
_cell.length_a   1.000
_cell.length_b   1.000
_cell.length_c   1.000
_cell.angle_alpha   90.00
_cell.angle_beta   90.00
_cell.angle_gamma   90.00
#
_symmetry.space_group_name_H-M   'P 1'
#
loop_
_entity.id
_entity.type
_entity.pdbx_description
1 polymer ?
#
loop_
_entity_poly.entity_id
_entity_poly.type
_entity_poly.pdbx_seq_one_letter_code
_entity_poly.pdbx_strand_id
1 'polypeptide(L)'
;MRLVDHVYDDQVIDSLTVKLILPEGARNIHVETPYPIDRIPDQLHYTYLDTFGRPVLVASKNNLVEQHIQDVVVHYTFNKILMLQEPLLVVGAFYILFFTVIIYVRLDFSITKDPAAEVRMKVASITEQVLTLVNKRLGLYRHMDEVVNRYKQSRDTGALNSGRKSLEADHRTLTNDISSLQARLKTEGSDLADKVGEVQKLDGQVKDLVGRSCQEAERLVAGKVKKEAYIDNEKTLASKRLELVTRIDSLLDTL
;
A
#
# COMPACT_ATOMS: atom_id res chain seq x y z
N MET A 1 -3.30 45.69 9.86
CA MET A 1 -3.19 45.17 11.24
C MET A 1 -2.91 46.36 12.13
N ARG A 2 -3.36 46.36 13.38
CA ARG A 2 -3.08 47.50 14.28
C ARG A 2 -1.58 47.56 14.60
N LEU A 3 -0.98 48.74 14.48
CA LEU A 3 0.44 48.94 14.80
C LEU A 3 0.67 48.90 16.32
N VAL A 4 -0.25 49.50 17.08
CA VAL A 4 -0.38 49.39 18.52
C VAL A 4 -1.83 49.04 18.81
N ASP A 5 -2.06 48.11 19.73
CA ASP A 5 -3.42 47.71 20.13
C ASP A 5 -3.77 48.32 21.50
N HIS A 6 -5.05 48.27 21.85
CA HIS A 6 -5.51 48.70 23.17
C HIS A 6 -5.03 47.72 24.26
N VAL A 7 -4.42 48.27 25.31
CA VAL A 7 -3.90 47.56 26.49
C VAL A 7 -4.71 47.93 27.73
N TYR A 8 -4.92 49.23 27.98
CA TYR A 8 -5.76 49.80 29.04
C TYR A 8 -6.22 51.22 28.69
N ASP A 9 -7.25 51.73 29.37
CA ASP A 9 -7.80 53.08 29.15
C ASP A 9 -6.75 54.17 29.44
N ASP A 10 -6.66 55.20 28.59
CA ASP A 10 -5.67 56.28 28.69
C ASP A 10 -4.20 55.76 28.68
N GLN A 11 -3.93 54.73 27.88
CA GLN A 11 -2.58 54.15 27.80
C GLN A 11 -1.53 55.15 27.32
N VAL A 12 -0.38 55.11 27.99
CA VAL A 12 0.87 55.73 27.55
C VAL A 12 1.94 54.67 27.43
N ILE A 13 2.63 54.66 26.28
CA ILE A 13 3.71 53.72 25.98
C ILE A 13 4.96 54.54 25.67
N ASP A 14 5.96 54.45 26.55
CA ASP A 14 7.22 55.16 26.39
C ASP A 14 8.01 54.68 25.18
N SER A 15 8.05 53.36 24.96
CA SER A 15 8.73 52.74 23.81
C SER A 15 8.02 51.48 23.34
N LEU A 16 7.71 51.43 22.05
CA LEU A 16 7.11 50.29 21.37
C LEU A 16 8.09 49.76 20.31
N THR A 17 8.34 48.46 20.31
CA THR A 17 9.03 47.77 19.22
C THR A 17 8.13 46.68 18.66
N VAL A 18 7.78 46.79 17.39
CA VAL A 18 6.97 45.83 16.66
C VAL A 18 7.86 45.00 15.75
N LYS A 19 7.74 43.67 15.84
CA LYS A 19 8.43 42.71 14.98
C LYS A 19 7.41 41.94 14.15
N LEU A 20 7.47 42.11 12.83
CA LEU A 20 6.58 41.45 11.89
C LEU A 20 7.35 40.34 11.18
N ILE A 21 7.07 39.09 11.54
CA ILE A 21 7.69 37.91 10.94
C ILE A 21 6.88 37.55 9.69
N LEU A 22 7.51 37.66 8.52
CA LEU A 22 6.91 37.33 7.23
C LEU A 22 7.23 35.89 6.83
N PRO A 23 6.46 35.27 5.92
CA PRO A 23 6.78 33.92 5.44
C PRO A 23 8.15 33.85 4.76
N GLU A 24 8.80 32.68 4.84
CA GLU A 24 10.05 32.41 4.14
C GLU A 24 9.88 32.68 2.64
N GLY A 25 10.83 33.36 2.01
CA GLY A 25 10.72 33.72 0.58
C GLY A 25 9.86 34.94 0.26
N ALA A 26 9.40 35.71 1.26
CA ALA A 26 8.83 37.04 1.03
C ALA A 26 9.86 38.00 0.43
N ARG A 27 9.50 38.67 -0.68
CA ARG A 27 10.35 39.62 -1.42
C ARG A 27 9.63 40.96 -1.59
N ASN A 28 10.39 42.03 -1.87
CA ASN A 28 9.84 43.38 -2.13
C ASN A 28 8.92 43.87 -1.01
N ILE A 29 9.42 43.86 0.23
CA ILE A 29 8.64 44.22 1.42
C ILE A 29 8.52 45.74 1.51
N HIS A 30 7.29 46.23 1.41
CA HIS A 30 6.92 47.64 1.58
C HIS A 30 5.92 47.79 2.72
N VAL A 31 6.09 48.83 3.54
CA VAL A 31 5.24 49.09 4.70
C VAL A 31 4.62 50.46 4.56
N GLU A 32 3.30 50.51 4.54
CA GLU A 32 2.52 51.75 4.58
C GLU A 32 2.15 52.03 6.03
N THR A 33 2.62 53.17 6.53
CA THR A 33 2.51 53.55 7.94
C THR A 33 1.60 54.75 8.09
N PRO A 34 0.65 54.74 9.03
CA PRO A 34 -0.30 55.84 9.22
C PRO A 34 0.36 57.13 9.75
N TYR A 35 1.49 56.98 10.44
CA TYR A 35 2.28 58.07 11.00
C TYR A 35 3.79 57.71 10.95
N PRO A 36 4.70 58.70 11.09
CA PRO A 36 6.13 58.45 11.03
C PRO A 36 6.61 57.49 12.14
N ILE A 37 7.26 56.40 11.74
CA ILE A 37 7.88 55.39 12.61
C ILE A 37 9.35 55.18 12.27
N ASP A 38 10.14 54.74 13.25
CA ASP A 38 11.57 54.48 13.06
C ASP A 38 11.77 53.03 12.61
N ARG A 39 12.16 52.84 11.35
CA ARG A 39 12.46 51.50 10.82
C ARG A 39 13.89 51.10 11.17
N ILE A 40 14.02 49.94 11.81
CA ILE A 40 15.29 49.30 12.15
C ILE A 40 15.67 48.34 11.00
N PRO A 41 16.97 48.02 10.79
CA PRO A 41 17.36 47.00 9.81
C PRO A 41 16.59 45.70 9.99
N ASP A 42 16.13 45.14 8.86
CA ASP A 42 15.40 43.88 8.84
C ASP A 42 16.28 42.74 9.39
N GLN A 43 15.67 41.84 10.14
CA GLN A 43 16.33 40.69 10.77
C GLN A 43 15.87 39.38 10.12
N LEU A 44 16.52 38.28 10.48
CA LEU A 44 16.09 36.92 10.12
C LEU A 44 15.65 36.16 11.38
N HIS A 45 14.54 35.43 11.27
CA HIS A 45 14.04 34.55 12.31
C HIS A 45 13.96 33.12 11.78
N TYR A 46 14.48 32.18 12.54
CA TYR A 46 14.46 30.76 12.20
C TYR A 46 13.50 30.03 13.14
N THR A 47 12.54 29.33 12.54
CA THR A 47 11.62 28.44 13.24
C THR A 47 11.67 27.03 12.64
N TYR A 48 10.68 26.20 12.96
CA TYR A 48 10.55 24.85 12.44
C TYR A 48 10.35 24.85 10.93
N LEU A 49 11.00 23.90 10.25
CA LEU A 49 10.91 23.68 8.80
C LEU A 49 11.42 24.84 7.93
N ASP A 50 12.14 25.82 8.51
CA ASP A 50 12.78 26.89 7.76
C ASP A 50 14.12 26.41 7.18
N THR A 51 14.42 26.81 5.94
CA THR A 51 15.71 26.49 5.30
C THR A 51 16.66 27.68 5.21
N PHE A 52 16.13 28.85 4.86
CA PHE A 52 16.87 30.10 4.67
C PHE A 52 16.46 31.17 5.70
N GLY A 53 15.41 30.92 6.48
CA GLY A 53 14.90 31.81 7.52
C GLY A 53 13.85 32.81 7.02
N ARG A 54 13.06 33.32 7.97
CA ARG A 54 11.95 34.25 7.73
C ARG A 54 12.41 35.69 7.91
N PRO A 55 12.14 36.59 6.94
CA PRO A 55 12.46 38.00 7.10
C PRO A 55 11.56 38.63 8.16
N VAL A 56 12.17 39.41 9.06
CA VAL A 56 11.49 40.11 10.15
C VAL A 56 11.66 41.60 9.96
N LEU A 57 10.55 42.29 9.78
CA LEU A 57 10.54 43.74 9.78
C LEU A 57 10.44 44.26 11.21
N VAL A 58 11.37 45.14 11.59
CA VAL A 58 11.44 45.70 12.93
C VAL A 58 11.16 47.21 12.85
N ALA A 59 10.11 47.63 13.56
CA ALA A 59 9.69 49.03 13.65
C ALA A 59 9.71 49.45 15.13
N SER A 60 10.22 50.65 15.40
CA SER A 60 10.23 51.23 16.74
C SER A 60 9.53 52.58 16.75
N LYS A 61 8.86 52.92 17.85
CA LYS A 61 8.26 54.22 18.07
C LYS A 61 8.17 54.51 19.57
N ASN A 62 8.45 55.75 19.94
CA ASN A 62 8.34 56.22 21.33
C ASN A 62 7.13 57.14 21.51
N ASN A 63 6.69 57.27 22.77
CA ASN A 63 5.61 58.16 23.20
C ASN A 63 4.28 57.93 22.44
N LEU A 64 3.75 56.71 22.53
CA LEU A 64 2.45 56.39 21.95
C LEU A 64 1.33 56.56 22.99
N VAL A 65 0.18 56.99 22.50
CA VAL A 65 -1.06 57.15 23.27
C VAL A 65 -2.19 56.39 22.57
N GLU A 66 -3.33 56.23 23.23
CA GLU A 66 -4.48 55.49 22.69
C GLU A 66 -4.94 55.97 21.30
N GLN A 67 -4.82 57.27 20.98
CA GLN A 67 -5.20 57.81 19.67
C GLN A 67 -4.27 57.35 18.52
N HIS A 68 -3.16 56.67 18.82
CA HIS A 68 -2.26 56.09 17.82
C HIS A 68 -2.66 54.66 17.40
N ILE A 69 -3.77 54.11 17.92
CA ILE A 69 -4.31 52.82 17.46
C ILE A 69 -4.81 52.97 16.02
N GLN A 70 -3.91 52.69 15.07
CA GLN A 70 -4.17 52.78 13.64
C GLN A 70 -3.58 51.56 12.91
N ASP A 71 -4.11 51.29 11.73
CA ASP A 71 -3.69 50.16 10.92
C ASP A 71 -2.39 50.43 10.15
N VAL A 72 -1.49 49.45 10.17
CA VAL A 72 -0.34 49.34 9.28
C VAL A 72 -0.61 48.27 8.23
N VAL A 73 -0.20 48.54 6.99
CA VAL A 73 -0.34 47.63 5.84
C VAL A 73 1.04 47.24 5.34
N VAL A 74 1.25 45.94 5.12
CA VAL A 74 2.51 45.40 4.61
C VAL A 74 2.28 44.71 3.29
N HIS A 75 2.90 45.24 2.23
CA HIS A 75 2.90 44.67 0.91
C HIS A 75 4.17 43.85 0.70
N TYR A 76 4.02 42.60 0.28
CA TYR A 76 5.13 41.74 -0.09
C TYR A 76 4.73 40.84 -1.25
N THR A 77 5.72 40.44 -2.03
CA THR A 77 5.58 39.46 -3.10
C THR A 77 6.00 38.09 -2.59
N PHE A 78 5.15 37.08 -2.78
CA PHE A 78 5.40 35.72 -2.32
C PHE A 78 5.02 34.70 -3.40
N ASN A 79 5.96 33.80 -3.72
CA ASN A 79 5.72 32.74 -4.68
C ASN A 79 5.02 31.55 -4.00
N LYS A 80 3.76 31.29 -4.38
CA LYS A 80 2.95 30.21 -3.79
C LYS A 80 3.57 28.81 -3.92
N ILE A 81 4.40 28.58 -4.94
CA ILE A 81 5.09 27.28 -5.11
C ILE A 81 6.04 27.00 -3.94
N LEU A 82 6.60 28.06 -3.33
CA LEU A 82 7.53 27.95 -2.21
C LEU A 82 6.86 27.38 -0.95
N MET A 83 5.52 27.44 -0.84
CA MET A 83 4.78 26.77 0.24
C MET A 83 4.91 25.24 0.22
N LEU A 84 5.20 24.65 -0.95
CA LEU A 84 5.39 23.19 -1.06
C LEU A 84 6.74 22.73 -0.49
N GLN A 85 7.67 23.65 -0.24
CA GLN A 85 8.98 23.33 0.27
C GLN A 85 8.93 22.72 1.68
N GLU A 86 8.11 23.27 2.58
CA GLU A 86 8.01 22.78 3.96
C GLU A 86 7.47 21.32 4.01
N PRO A 87 6.35 20.96 3.33
CA PRO A 87 5.93 19.57 3.24
C PRO A 87 6.96 18.66 2.58
N LEU A 88 7.62 19.12 1.51
CA LEU A 88 8.63 18.33 0.80
C LEU A 88 9.87 18.06 1.65
N LEU A 89 10.24 18.98 2.56
CA LEU A 89 11.33 18.78 3.50
C LEU A 89 11.04 17.59 4.42
N VAL A 90 9.83 17.53 4.98
CA VAL A 90 9.38 16.41 5.82
C VAL A 90 9.40 15.10 5.05
N VAL A 91 8.84 15.10 3.83
CA VAL A 91 8.87 13.91 2.95
C VAL A 91 10.31 13.48 2.65
N GLY A 92 11.20 14.43 2.35
CA GLY A 92 12.61 14.17 2.11
C GLY A 92 13.31 13.53 3.31
N ALA A 93 13.04 14.02 4.52
CA ALA A 93 13.59 13.45 5.75
C ALA A 93 13.13 11.99 5.96
N PHE A 94 11.84 11.70 5.81
CA PHE A 94 11.33 10.33 5.90
C PHE A 94 11.87 9.43 4.79
N TYR A 95 11.98 9.95 3.57
CA TYR A 95 12.54 9.21 2.44
C TYR A 95 13.98 8.77 2.71
N ILE A 96 14.83 9.67 3.25
CA ILE A 96 16.22 9.35 3.61
C ILE A 96 16.27 8.26 4.69
N LEU A 97 15.37 8.33 5.68
CA LEU A 97 15.27 7.30 6.72
C LEU A 97 14.95 5.92 6.13
N PHE A 98 13.90 5.83 5.31
CA PHE A 98 13.53 4.57 4.66
C PHE A 98 14.62 4.07 3.71
N PHE A 99 15.25 4.97 2.95
CA PHE A 99 16.35 4.62 2.06
C PHE A 99 17.55 4.05 2.82
N THR A 100 17.88 4.64 3.97
CA THR A 100 18.94 4.13 4.87
C THR A 100 18.60 2.73 5.39
N VAL A 101 17.34 2.50 5.79
CA VAL A 101 16.88 1.16 6.20
C VAL A 101 16.99 0.15 5.05
N ILE A 102 16.60 0.53 3.82
CA ILE A 102 16.73 -0.32 2.63
C ILE A 102 18.19 -0.70 2.37
N ILE A 103 19.12 0.26 2.47
CA ILE A 103 20.55 -0.03 2.33
C ILE A 103 20.99 -1.00 3.44
N TYR A 104 20.62 -0.71 4.69
CA TYR A 104 21.02 -1.52 5.83
C TYR A 104 20.60 -2.99 5.71
N VAL A 105 19.34 -3.27 5.31
CA VAL A 105 18.86 -4.66 5.13
C VAL A 105 19.45 -5.37 3.92
N ARG A 106 20.11 -4.65 3.00
CA ARG A 106 20.76 -5.21 1.81
C ARG A 106 22.24 -5.49 2.01
N LEU A 107 22.86 -4.93 3.05
CA LEU A 107 24.26 -5.15 3.37
C LEU A 107 24.39 -6.39 4.26
N ASP A 108 24.93 -7.47 3.69
CA ASP A 108 25.33 -8.66 4.44
C ASP A 108 26.70 -8.40 5.09
N PHE A 109 26.70 -8.07 6.38
CA PHE A 109 27.91 -7.90 7.19
C PHE A 109 28.34 -9.19 7.90
N SER A 110 27.98 -10.37 7.39
CA SER A 110 28.42 -11.65 7.96
C SER A 110 29.93 -11.89 7.76
N ILE A 111 30.62 -12.25 8.84
CA ILE A 111 32.05 -12.60 8.82
C ILE A 111 32.23 -14.06 8.40
N THR A 112 31.37 -14.95 8.89
CA THR A 112 31.29 -16.35 8.49
C THR A 112 29.85 -16.68 8.12
N LYS A 113 29.67 -17.38 6.99
CA LYS A 113 28.35 -17.79 6.52
C LYS A 113 27.97 -19.14 7.12
N ASP A 114 26.78 -19.22 7.71
CA ASP A 114 26.20 -20.49 8.15
C ASP A 114 25.43 -21.13 6.98
N PRO A 115 25.95 -22.21 6.37
CA PRO A 115 25.30 -22.86 5.24
C PRO A 115 23.94 -23.47 5.64
N ALA A 116 23.75 -23.88 6.90
CA ALA A 116 22.50 -24.46 7.34
C ALA A 116 21.39 -23.39 7.42
N ALA A 117 21.72 -22.18 7.87
CA ALA A 117 20.80 -21.05 7.87
C ALA A 117 20.41 -20.62 6.45
N GLU A 118 21.36 -20.59 5.52
CA GLU A 118 21.11 -20.24 4.11
C GLU A 118 20.15 -21.24 3.44
N VAL A 119 20.35 -22.55 3.66
CA VAL A 119 19.44 -23.59 3.16
C VAL A 119 18.04 -23.41 3.74
N ARG A 120 17.92 -23.12 5.05
CA ARG A 120 16.61 -22.84 5.68
C ARG A 120 15.90 -21.64 5.04
N MET A 121 16.63 -20.56 4.75
CA MET A 121 16.06 -19.38 4.07
C MET A 121 15.62 -19.69 2.64
N LYS A 122 16.40 -20.49 1.89
CA LYS A 122 16.04 -20.95 0.54
C LYS A 122 14.79 -21.82 0.57
N VAL A 123 14.73 -22.78 1.50
CA VAL A 123 13.57 -23.66 1.68
C VAL A 123 12.33 -22.83 2.01
N ALA A 124 12.41 -21.88 2.96
CA ALA A 124 11.30 -20.98 3.31
C ALA A 124 10.81 -20.13 2.11
N SER A 125 11.74 -19.60 1.31
CA SER A 125 11.36 -18.84 0.11
C SER A 125 10.67 -19.72 -0.94
N ILE A 126 11.11 -20.97 -1.10
CA ILE A 126 10.48 -21.91 -2.03
C ILE A 126 9.10 -22.34 -1.51
N THR A 127 8.93 -22.60 -0.21
CA THR A 127 7.63 -22.98 0.36
C THR A 127 6.60 -21.86 0.25
N GLU A 128 7.00 -20.60 0.46
CA GLU A 128 6.12 -19.44 0.26
C GLU A 128 5.66 -19.29 -1.20
N GLN A 129 6.57 -19.54 -2.16
CA GLN A 129 6.21 -19.57 -3.58
C GLN A 129 5.23 -20.70 -3.88
N VAL A 130 5.46 -21.91 -3.35
CA VAL A 130 4.53 -23.04 -3.50
C VAL A 130 3.16 -22.69 -2.93
N LEU A 131 3.09 -22.12 -1.72
CA LEU A 131 1.85 -21.70 -1.07
C LEU A 131 1.07 -20.71 -1.94
N THR A 132 1.76 -19.73 -2.51
CA THR A 132 1.17 -18.74 -3.42
C THR A 132 0.57 -19.40 -4.68
N LEU A 133 1.31 -20.34 -5.29
CA LEU A 133 0.84 -21.04 -6.49
C LEU A 133 -0.32 -22.00 -6.20
N VAL A 134 -0.31 -22.69 -5.07
CA VAL A 134 -1.42 -23.58 -4.66
C VAL A 134 -2.68 -22.75 -4.39
N ASN A 135 -2.57 -21.62 -3.68
CA ASN A 135 -3.70 -20.70 -3.48
C ASN A 135 -4.25 -20.17 -4.80
N LYS A 136 -3.39 -19.88 -5.77
CA LYS A 136 -3.81 -19.49 -7.12
C LYS A 136 -4.60 -20.61 -7.82
N ARG A 137 -4.19 -21.88 -7.70
CA ARG A 137 -4.93 -23.04 -8.24
C ARG A 137 -6.31 -23.19 -7.58
N LEU A 138 -6.39 -23.06 -6.26
CA LEU A 138 -7.67 -23.06 -5.55
C LEU A 138 -8.60 -21.94 -6.03
N GLY A 139 -8.04 -20.76 -6.33
CA GLY A 139 -8.75 -19.64 -6.96
C GLY A 139 -9.32 -19.97 -8.34
N LEU A 140 -8.59 -20.71 -9.18
CA LEU A 140 -9.07 -21.14 -10.50
C LEU A 140 -10.32 -22.03 -10.41
N TYR A 141 -10.40 -22.90 -9.40
CA TYR A 141 -11.57 -23.76 -9.21
C TYR A 141 -12.81 -22.96 -8.80
N ARG A 142 -12.65 -21.94 -7.95
CA ARG A 142 -13.74 -21.02 -7.60
C ARG A 142 -14.22 -20.23 -8.83
N HIS A 143 -13.29 -19.77 -9.65
CA HIS A 143 -13.65 -19.10 -10.90
C HIS A 143 -14.40 -20.02 -11.88
N MET A 144 -14.02 -21.30 -11.94
CA MET A 144 -14.75 -22.28 -12.74
C MET A 144 -16.19 -22.48 -12.25
N ASP A 145 -16.42 -22.49 -10.94
CA ASP A 145 -17.79 -22.56 -10.38
C ASP A 145 -18.64 -21.36 -10.82
N GLU A 146 -18.07 -20.16 -10.86
CA GLU A 146 -18.75 -18.95 -11.37
C GLU A 146 -19.07 -19.06 -12.87
N VAL A 147 -18.15 -19.60 -13.67
CA VAL A 147 -18.38 -19.84 -15.11
C VAL A 147 -19.51 -20.87 -15.30
N VAL A 148 -19.51 -21.95 -14.52
CA VAL A 148 -20.58 -22.96 -14.57
C VAL A 148 -21.92 -22.35 -14.16
N ASN A 149 -21.97 -21.53 -13.11
CA ASN A 149 -23.21 -20.87 -12.68
C ASN A 149 -23.74 -19.88 -13.72
N ARG A 150 -22.85 -19.12 -14.39
CA ARG A 150 -23.22 -18.26 -15.52
C ARG A 150 -23.74 -19.07 -16.70
N TYR A 151 -23.14 -20.23 -16.98
CA TYR A 151 -23.61 -21.13 -18.03
C TYR A 151 -25.02 -21.67 -17.75
N LYS A 152 -25.36 -22.03 -16.50
CA LYS A 152 -26.72 -22.47 -16.12
C LYS A 152 -27.79 -21.42 -16.47
N GLN A 153 -27.44 -20.13 -16.42
CA GLN A 153 -28.36 -19.01 -16.70
C GLN A 153 -28.38 -18.61 -18.19
N SER A 154 -27.20 -18.43 -18.79
CA SER A 154 -27.03 -17.91 -20.15
C SER A 154 -27.17 -18.98 -21.24
N ARG A 155 -26.94 -20.25 -20.91
CA ARG A 155 -26.80 -21.38 -21.85
C ARG A 155 -25.69 -21.19 -22.89
N ASP A 156 -24.73 -20.30 -22.63
CA ASP A 156 -23.61 -20.04 -23.53
C ASP A 156 -22.54 -21.13 -23.43
N THR A 157 -22.61 -22.10 -24.33
CA THR A 157 -21.61 -23.18 -24.45
C THR A 157 -20.23 -22.69 -24.91
N GLY A 158 -20.17 -21.55 -25.60
CA GLY A 158 -18.91 -20.95 -26.04
C GLY A 158 -18.09 -20.47 -24.84
N ALA A 159 -18.73 -19.69 -23.96
CA ALA A 159 -18.12 -19.19 -22.73
C ALA A 159 -17.69 -20.31 -21.76
N LEU A 160 -18.47 -21.39 -21.65
CA LEU A 160 -18.11 -22.54 -20.83
C LEU A 160 -16.87 -23.26 -21.38
N ASN A 161 -16.83 -23.49 -22.69
CA ASN A 161 -15.69 -24.16 -23.33
C ASN A 161 -14.42 -23.32 -23.29
N SER A 162 -14.52 -21.99 -23.45
CA SER A 162 -13.36 -21.10 -23.29
C SER A 162 -12.87 -21.09 -21.84
N GLY A 163 -13.77 -21.02 -20.86
CA GLY A 163 -13.42 -21.13 -19.45
C GLY A 163 -12.70 -22.44 -19.12
N ARG A 164 -13.20 -23.56 -19.64
CA ARG A 164 -12.60 -24.90 -19.46
C ARG A 164 -11.19 -24.97 -20.06
N LYS A 165 -10.99 -24.42 -21.26
CA LYS A 165 -9.66 -24.34 -21.89
C LYS A 165 -8.69 -23.48 -21.07
N SER A 166 -9.16 -22.35 -20.53
CA SER A 166 -8.34 -21.49 -19.66
C SER A 166 -7.93 -22.24 -18.38
N LEU A 167 -8.88 -22.87 -17.69
CA LEU A 167 -8.60 -23.67 -16.50
C LEU A 167 -7.55 -24.75 -16.78
N GLU A 168 -7.68 -25.47 -17.89
CA GLU A 168 -6.75 -26.54 -18.26
C GLU A 168 -5.33 -25.99 -18.50
N ALA A 169 -5.23 -24.88 -19.24
CA ALA A 169 -3.97 -24.22 -19.54
C ALA A 169 -3.30 -23.67 -18.26
N ASP A 170 -4.04 -22.88 -17.47
CA ASP A 170 -3.55 -22.26 -16.24
C ASP A 170 -3.17 -23.30 -15.20
N HIS A 171 -4.00 -24.33 -15.02
CA HIS A 171 -3.68 -25.44 -14.12
C HIS A 171 -2.40 -26.15 -14.56
N ARG A 172 -2.24 -26.47 -15.85
CA ARG A 172 -1.02 -27.12 -16.37
C ARG A 172 0.23 -26.29 -16.11
N THR A 173 0.17 -24.98 -16.36
CA THR A 173 1.28 -24.05 -16.09
C THR A 173 1.64 -24.09 -14.60
N LEU A 174 0.65 -23.95 -13.72
CA LEU A 174 0.86 -23.98 -12.27
C LEU A 174 1.38 -25.34 -11.78
N THR A 175 0.93 -26.46 -12.37
CA THR A 175 1.48 -27.79 -12.06
C THR A 175 2.96 -27.87 -12.38
N ASN A 176 3.37 -27.36 -13.55
CA ASN A 176 4.77 -27.38 -13.98
C ASN A 176 5.64 -26.50 -13.08
N ASP A 177 5.15 -25.31 -12.73
CA ASP A 177 5.86 -24.39 -11.83
C ASP A 177 6.06 -25.02 -10.44
N ILE A 178 4.99 -25.60 -9.85
CA ILE A 178 5.09 -26.30 -8.56
C ILE A 178 5.99 -27.52 -8.66
N SER A 179 5.96 -28.27 -9.77
CA SER A 179 6.87 -29.41 -9.98
C SER A 179 8.34 -28.99 -10.00
N SER A 180 8.63 -27.83 -10.62
CA SER A 180 9.98 -27.26 -10.63
C SER A 180 10.45 -26.85 -9.22
N LEU A 181 9.57 -26.24 -8.42
CA LEU A 181 9.85 -25.87 -7.03
C LEU A 181 10.01 -27.10 -6.14
N GLN A 182 9.18 -28.14 -6.35
CA GLN A 182 9.31 -29.41 -5.65
C GLN A 182 10.66 -30.09 -5.94
N ALA A 183 11.13 -30.07 -7.19
CA ALA A 183 12.44 -30.60 -7.55
C ALA A 183 13.57 -29.84 -6.83
N ARG A 184 13.47 -28.51 -6.73
CA ARG A 184 14.41 -27.68 -5.98
C ARG A 184 14.42 -28.01 -4.48
N LEU A 185 13.25 -28.21 -3.85
CA LEU A 185 13.17 -28.66 -2.46
C LEU A 185 13.87 -30.00 -2.22
N LYS A 186 13.78 -30.94 -3.17
CA LYS A 186 14.51 -32.22 -3.10
C LYS A 186 16.02 -32.02 -3.18
N THR A 187 16.48 -31.11 -4.03
CA THR A 187 17.91 -30.78 -4.15
C THR A 187 18.46 -30.20 -2.85
N GLU A 188 17.67 -29.39 -2.14
CA GLU A 188 18.01 -28.85 -0.82
C GLU A 188 17.85 -29.86 0.33
N GLY A 189 17.43 -31.11 0.04
CA GLY A 189 17.29 -32.18 1.03
C GLY A 189 16.10 -32.04 1.98
N SER A 190 15.09 -31.25 1.62
CA SER A 190 13.92 -30.99 2.47
C SER A 190 12.84 -32.07 2.33
N ASP A 191 12.35 -32.56 3.46
CA ASP A 191 11.20 -33.45 3.62
C ASP A 191 9.87 -32.80 3.17
N LEU A 192 9.83 -31.47 3.10
CA LEU A 192 8.68 -30.71 2.60
C LEU A 192 8.38 -31.02 1.12
N ALA A 193 9.35 -31.50 0.35
CA ALA A 193 9.14 -31.90 -1.04
C ALA A 193 8.10 -33.01 -1.18
N ASP A 194 8.01 -33.92 -0.20
CA ASP A 194 7.03 -35.01 -0.22
C ASP A 194 5.63 -34.50 0.10
N LYS A 195 5.50 -33.56 1.04
CA LYS A 195 4.25 -32.86 1.35
C LYS A 195 3.71 -32.10 0.13
N VAL A 196 4.58 -31.37 -0.58
CA VAL A 196 4.20 -30.70 -1.84
C VAL A 196 3.73 -31.71 -2.89
N GLY A 197 4.34 -32.90 -2.92
CA GLY A 197 3.88 -34.00 -3.77
C GLY A 197 2.49 -34.52 -3.40
N GLU A 198 2.17 -34.63 -2.12
CA GLU A 198 0.83 -34.99 -1.65
C GLU A 198 -0.21 -33.92 -2.03
N VAL A 199 0.12 -32.63 -1.82
CA VAL A 199 -0.74 -31.50 -2.24
C VAL A 199 -1.06 -31.56 -3.73
N GLN A 200 -0.06 -31.83 -4.59
CA GLN A 200 -0.31 -31.97 -6.03
C GLN A 200 -1.24 -33.13 -6.39
N LYS A 201 -1.16 -34.26 -5.68
CA LYS A 201 -2.06 -35.40 -5.88
C LYS A 201 -3.51 -35.05 -5.50
N LEU A 202 -3.69 -34.39 -4.36
CA LEU A 202 -5.02 -33.94 -3.91
C LEU A 202 -5.59 -32.88 -4.86
N ASP A 203 -4.78 -31.93 -5.31
CA ASP A 203 -5.18 -30.89 -6.26
C ASP A 203 -5.65 -31.49 -7.60
N GLY A 204 -4.98 -32.53 -8.09
CA GLY A 204 -5.43 -33.29 -9.27
C GLY A 204 -6.83 -33.90 -9.08
N GLN A 205 -7.13 -34.44 -7.89
CA GLN A 205 -8.47 -34.94 -7.57
C GLN A 205 -9.52 -33.82 -7.51
N VAL A 206 -9.17 -32.64 -6.99
CA VAL A 206 -10.05 -31.47 -6.99
C VAL A 206 -10.38 -31.04 -8.42
N LYS A 207 -9.38 -30.96 -9.31
CA LYS A 207 -9.58 -30.66 -10.73
C LYS A 207 -10.55 -31.64 -11.39
N ASP A 208 -10.39 -32.94 -11.15
CA ASP A 208 -11.28 -33.95 -11.71
C ASP A 208 -12.73 -33.77 -11.23
N LEU A 209 -12.94 -33.43 -9.95
CA LEU A 209 -14.28 -33.15 -9.41
C LEU A 209 -14.89 -31.87 -10.00
N VAL A 210 -14.09 -30.83 -10.23
CA VAL A 210 -14.52 -29.60 -10.93
C VAL A 210 -14.92 -29.93 -12.38
N GLY A 211 -14.15 -30.76 -13.07
CA GLY A 211 -14.48 -31.26 -14.40
C GLY A 211 -15.80 -32.03 -14.43
N ARG A 212 -16.04 -32.91 -13.45
CA ARG A 212 -17.33 -33.63 -13.30
C ARG A 212 -18.50 -32.69 -13.02
N SER A 213 -18.32 -31.67 -12.18
CA SER A 213 -19.34 -30.66 -11.91
C SER A 213 -19.76 -29.92 -13.18
N CYS A 214 -18.77 -29.58 -14.01
CA CYS A 214 -18.97 -28.94 -15.31
C CYS A 214 -19.80 -29.81 -16.26
N GLN A 215 -19.51 -31.11 -16.34
CA GLN A 215 -20.25 -32.06 -17.17
C GLN A 215 -21.69 -32.26 -16.69
N GLU A 216 -21.92 -32.36 -15.37
CA GLU A 216 -23.26 -32.48 -14.82
C GLU A 216 -24.11 -31.22 -15.10
N ALA A 217 -23.49 -30.04 -15.08
CA ALA A 217 -24.18 -28.80 -15.46
C ALA A 217 -24.59 -28.79 -16.95
N GLU A 218 -23.74 -29.28 -17.86
CA GLU A 218 -24.09 -29.47 -19.27
C GLU A 218 -25.24 -30.47 -19.44
N ARG A 219 -25.24 -31.57 -18.68
CA ARG A 219 -26.33 -32.56 -18.71
C ARG A 219 -27.66 -32.00 -18.19
N LEU A 220 -27.63 -31.16 -17.16
CA LEU A 220 -28.81 -30.46 -16.65
C LEU A 220 -29.39 -29.51 -17.72
N VAL A 221 -28.55 -28.64 -18.30
CA VAL A 221 -29.00 -27.67 -19.31
C VAL A 221 -29.50 -28.36 -20.58
N ALA A 222 -28.90 -29.49 -20.96
CA ALA A 222 -29.34 -30.33 -22.07
C ALA A 222 -30.61 -31.17 -21.75
N GLY A 223 -31.16 -31.08 -20.54
CA GLY A 223 -32.35 -31.84 -20.13
C GLY A 223 -32.12 -33.34 -19.95
N LYS A 224 -30.86 -33.80 -19.92
CA LYS A 224 -30.48 -35.22 -19.79
C LYS A 224 -30.52 -35.73 -18.35
N VAL A 225 -30.66 -34.84 -17.37
CA VAL A 225 -30.72 -35.15 -15.93
C VAL A 225 -31.85 -34.33 -15.30
N LYS A 226 -32.65 -34.97 -14.43
CA LYS A 226 -33.70 -34.30 -13.66
C LYS A 226 -33.08 -33.36 -12.63
N LYS A 227 -33.75 -32.23 -12.34
CA LYS A 227 -33.27 -31.21 -11.41
C LYS A 227 -32.94 -31.77 -10.01
N GLU A 228 -33.77 -32.66 -9.48
CA GLU A 228 -33.55 -33.31 -8.17
C GLU A 228 -32.26 -34.14 -8.15
N ALA A 229 -32.08 -35.02 -9.14
CA ALA A 229 -30.88 -35.85 -9.27
C ALA A 229 -29.59 -35.00 -9.43
N TYR A 230 -29.68 -33.87 -10.14
CA TYR A 230 -28.56 -32.93 -10.26
C TYR A 230 -28.18 -32.30 -8.91
N ILE A 231 -29.16 -31.85 -8.13
CA ILE A 231 -28.93 -31.24 -6.81
C ILE A 231 -28.24 -32.23 -5.86
N ASP A 232 -28.67 -33.50 -5.85
CA ASP A 232 -28.06 -34.54 -5.02
C ASP A 232 -26.63 -34.86 -5.45
N ASN A 233 -26.37 -34.92 -6.77
CA ASN A 233 -25.03 -35.12 -7.32
C ASN A 233 -24.11 -33.93 -7.02
N GLU A 234 -24.57 -32.69 -7.21
CA GLU A 234 -23.79 -31.47 -6.96
C GLU A 234 -23.46 -31.34 -5.47
N LYS A 235 -24.40 -31.67 -4.57
CA LYS A 235 -24.15 -31.72 -3.12
C LYS A 235 -23.05 -32.72 -2.77
N THR A 236 -23.09 -33.91 -3.38
CA THR A 236 -22.07 -34.95 -3.16
C THR A 236 -20.69 -34.52 -3.67
N LEU A 237 -20.62 -33.93 -4.86
CA LEU A 237 -19.38 -33.42 -5.45
C LEU A 237 -18.81 -32.25 -4.65
N ALA A 238 -19.65 -31.32 -4.21
CA ALA A 238 -19.26 -30.18 -3.39
C ALA A 238 -18.71 -30.62 -2.03
N SER A 239 -19.35 -31.59 -1.37
CA SER A 239 -18.86 -32.14 -0.09
C SER A 239 -17.48 -32.78 -0.24
N LYS A 240 -17.26 -33.58 -1.29
CA LYS A 240 -15.96 -34.20 -1.57
C LYS A 240 -14.88 -33.18 -1.91
N ARG A 241 -15.23 -32.14 -2.68
CA ARG A 241 -14.30 -31.04 -2.98
C ARG A 241 -13.88 -30.29 -1.72
N LEU A 242 -14.85 -29.99 -0.84
CA LEU A 242 -14.56 -29.32 0.42
C LEU A 242 -13.61 -30.15 1.28
N GLU A 243 -13.87 -31.46 1.41
CA GLU A 243 -12.98 -32.38 2.15
C GLU A 243 -11.54 -32.36 1.61
N LEU A 244 -11.37 -32.42 0.29
CA LEU A 244 -10.04 -32.38 -0.34
C LEU A 244 -9.35 -31.02 -0.14
N VAL A 245 -10.08 -29.92 -0.27
CA VAL A 245 -9.54 -28.57 -0.04
C VAL A 245 -9.12 -28.40 1.42
N THR A 246 -9.94 -28.82 2.38
CA THR A 246 -9.57 -28.79 3.81
C THR A 246 -8.32 -29.63 4.09
N ARG A 247 -8.17 -30.78 3.42
CA ARG A 247 -6.96 -31.59 3.54
C ARG A 247 -5.73 -30.89 2.93
N ILE A 248 -5.89 -30.22 1.78
CA ILE A 248 -4.83 -29.40 1.18
C ILE A 248 -4.43 -28.29 2.15
N ASP A 249 -5.39 -27.56 2.71
CA ASP A 249 -5.13 -26.47 3.67
C ASP A 249 -4.39 -26.99 4.91
N SER A 250 -4.80 -28.15 5.45
CA SER A 250 -4.10 -28.77 6.59
C SER A 250 -2.65 -29.17 6.28
N LEU A 251 -2.34 -29.53 5.02
CA LEU A 251 -0.96 -29.81 4.59
C LEU A 251 -0.17 -28.52 4.42
N LEU A 252 -0.81 -27.47 3.89
CA LEU A 252 -0.22 -26.14 3.72
C LEU A 252 0.14 -25.49 5.05
N ASP A 253 -0.65 -25.69 6.10
CA ASP A 253 -0.33 -25.20 7.46
C ASP A 253 0.92 -25.85 8.07
N THR A 254 1.38 -26.96 7.50
CA THR A 254 2.58 -27.69 7.96
C THR A 254 3.81 -27.50 7.07
N LEU A 255 3.69 -26.67 6.01
CA LEU A 255 4.76 -26.29 5.09
C LEU A 255 5.49 -25.02 5.56
#